data_AF-A0A374VGH0-F1
#
_entry.id   AF-A0A374VGH0-F1
#
_cell.length_a   1.000
_cell.length_b   1.000
_cell.length_c   1.000
_cell.angle_alpha   90.00
_cell.angle_beta   90.00
_cell.angle_gamma   90.00
#
_symmetry.space_group_name_H-M   'P 1'
#
loop_
_entity.id
_entity.type
_entity.pdbx_description
1 polymer ?
#
loop_
_entity_poly.entity_id
_entity_poly.type
_entity_poly.pdbx_seq_one_letter_code
_entity_poly.pdbx_strand_id
1 'polypeptide(L)'
;MDTNEERPDIVDDGTQAEVNALRNLLSQLGDPDAAHEAGVIDDDSYIEQKAKKMAYTAALAAYDRGETPDVPALHGQMREQASKPTQTEQNTANIDYLLMTVGGDQ
;
A
#
# COMPACT_ATOMS: atom_id res chain seq x y z
N MET A 1 17.49 -46.78 19.34
CA MET A 1 17.80 -45.61 18.50
C MET A 1 16.48 -44.90 18.31
N ASP A 2 16.23 -43.94 19.20
CA ASP A 2 15.06 -43.09 19.16
C ASP A 2 15.14 -42.23 17.90
N THR A 3 14.38 -42.63 16.89
CA THR A 3 14.12 -41.79 15.72
C THR A 3 13.23 -40.65 16.20
N ASN A 4 13.86 -39.61 16.72
CA ASN A 4 13.26 -38.29 16.83
C ASN A 4 13.00 -37.82 15.40
N GLU A 5 11.91 -38.30 14.80
CA GLU A 5 11.31 -37.74 13.59
C GLU A 5 10.86 -36.34 13.96
N GLU A 6 11.80 -35.41 13.85
CA GLU A 6 11.59 -33.97 13.85
C GLU A 6 10.66 -33.71 12.67
N ARG A 7 9.35 -33.80 12.94
CA ARG A 7 8.29 -33.53 11.96
C ARG A 7 8.66 -32.20 11.32
N PRO A 8 8.69 -32.11 9.98
CA PRO A 8 9.05 -30.86 9.32
C PRO A 8 8.15 -29.78 9.89
N ASP A 9 8.77 -28.70 10.39
CA ASP A 9 8.11 -27.48 10.80
C ASP A 9 6.97 -27.22 9.82
N ILE A 10 5.76 -27.51 10.29
CA ILE A 10 4.53 -27.29 9.55
C ILE A 10 4.48 -25.78 9.51
N VAL A 11 5.00 -25.21 8.43
CA VAL A 11 4.78 -23.82 8.08
C VAL A 11 3.28 -23.64 8.22
N ASP A 12 2.88 -22.84 9.20
CA ASP A 12 1.49 -22.73 9.64
C ASP A 12 0.61 -22.48 8.41
N ASP A 13 -0.16 -23.49 8.01
CA ASP A 13 -0.91 -23.52 6.75
C ASP A 13 -1.93 -22.36 6.69
N GLY A 14 -2.39 -21.90 7.87
CA GLY A 14 -3.19 -20.68 8.03
C GLY A 14 -2.44 -19.42 7.62
N THR A 15 -1.20 -19.27 8.08
CA THR A 15 -0.32 -18.14 7.72
C THR A 15 -0.04 -18.09 6.20
N GLN A 16 0.19 -19.24 5.56
CA GLN A 16 0.39 -19.31 4.10
C GLN A 16 -0.88 -18.95 3.31
N ALA A 17 -2.06 -19.33 3.79
CA ALA A 17 -3.33 -18.93 3.18
C ALA A 17 -3.54 -17.42 3.24
N GLU A 18 -3.22 -16.77 4.37
CA GLU A 18 -3.33 -15.31 4.54
C GLU A 18 -2.34 -14.56 3.64
N VAL A 19 -1.09 -15.02 3.57
CA VAL A 19 -0.07 -14.48 2.66
C VAL A 19 -0.52 -14.57 1.20
N ASN A 20 -1.08 -15.71 0.79
CA ASN A 20 -1.60 -15.89 -0.56
C ASN A 20 -2.80 -14.98 -0.85
N ALA A 21 -3.71 -14.81 0.11
CA ALA A 21 -4.83 -13.89 -0.01
C ALA A 21 -4.35 -12.43 -0.18
N LEU A 22 -3.38 -11.99 0.63
CA LEU A 22 -2.80 -10.64 0.54
C LEU A 22 -2.09 -10.41 -0.80
N ARG A 23 -1.35 -11.38 -1.31
CA ARG A 23 -0.74 -11.30 -2.65
C ARG A 23 -1.78 -11.19 -3.75
N ASN A 24 -2.88 -11.95 -3.66
CA ASN A 24 -3.96 -11.87 -4.63
C ASN A 24 -4.66 -10.50 -4.58
N LEU A 25 -4.89 -9.95 -3.39
CA LEU A 25 -5.45 -8.60 -3.21
C LEU A 25 -4.53 -7.52 -3.77
N LEU A 26 -3.21 -7.61 -3.55
CA LEU A 26 -2.22 -6.69 -4.14
C LEU A 26 -2.22 -6.75 -5.67
N SER A 27 -2.30 -7.95 -6.25
CA SER A 27 -2.38 -8.13 -7.70
C SER A 27 -3.65 -7.50 -8.28
N GLN A 28 -4.79 -7.62 -7.58
CA GLN A 28 -6.06 -7.00 -7.99
C GLN A 28 -6.03 -5.47 -7.91
N LEU A 29 -5.28 -4.91 -6.96
CA LEU A 29 -5.16 -3.46 -6.82
C LEU A 29 -4.44 -2.79 -8.00
N GLY A 30 -3.61 -3.52 -8.73
CA GLY A 30 -2.87 -2.98 -9.87
C GLY A 30 -1.95 -1.82 -9.48
N ASP A 31 -1.94 -0.78 -10.31
CA ASP A 31 -1.14 0.42 -10.05
C ASP A 31 -2.01 1.67 -9.83
N PRO A 32 -2.26 2.06 -8.56
CA PRO A 32 -3.13 3.19 -8.25
C PRO A 32 -2.57 4.51 -8.77
N ASP A 33 -1.25 4.66 -8.83
CA ASP A 33 -0.59 5.85 -9.39
C ASP A 33 -0.96 6.03 -10.87
N ALA A 34 -0.84 4.97 -11.67
CA ALA A 34 -1.20 5.02 -13.10
C ALA A 34 -2.70 5.26 -13.32
N ALA A 35 -3.56 4.69 -12.47
CA ALA A 35 -5.00 4.88 -12.55
C ALA A 35 -5.41 6.32 -12.20
N HIS A 36 -4.74 6.93 -11.22
CA HIS A 36 -4.95 8.33 -10.82
C HIS A 36 -4.43 9.29 -11.89
N GLU A 37 -3.22 9.07 -12.41
CA GLU A 37 -2.65 9.87 -13.52
C GLU A 37 -3.51 9.81 -14.79
N ALA A 38 -4.14 8.67 -15.07
CA ALA A 38 -5.08 8.50 -16.17
C ALA A 38 -6.47 9.11 -15.91
N GLY A 39 -6.73 9.63 -14.70
CA GLY A 39 -8.03 10.16 -14.29
C GLY A 39 -9.14 9.09 -14.18
N VAL A 40 -8.77 7.81 -14.03
CA VAL A 40 -9.72 6.68 -13.94
C VAL A 40 -10.32 6.58 -12.54
N ILE A 41 -9.59 7.02 -11.51
CA ILE A 41 -10.02 7.02 -10.12
C ILE A 41 -9.89 8.42 -9.52
N ASP A 42 -10.79 8.76 -8.60
CA ASP A 42 -10.73 10.00 -7.82
C ASP A 42 -9.62 9.98 -6.76
N ASP A 43 -9.31 11.16 -6.19
CA ASP A 43 -8.27 11.34 -5.17
C ASP A 43 -8.53 10.48 -3.92
N ASP A 44 -9.79 10.37 -3.48
CA ASP A 44 -10.15 9.56 -2.30
C ASP A 44 -9.92 8.07 -2.55
N SER A 45 -10.26 7.59 -3.76
CA SER A 45 -10.06 6.24 -4.23
C SER A 45 -8.57 5.94 -4.43
N TYR A 46 -7.80 6.91 -4.92
CA TYR A 46 -6.35 6.83 -5.00
C TYR A 46 -5.73 6.66 -3.61
N ILE A 47 -6.11 7.50 -2.64
CA ILE A 47 -5.63 7.44 -1.26
C ILE A 47 -5.95 6.07 -0.65
N GLU A 48 -7.17 5.59 -0.79
CA GLU A 48 -7.60 4.29 -0.25
C GLU A 48 -6.87 3.11 -0.92
N GLN A 49 -6.71 3.12 -2.25
CA GLN A 49 -5.99 2.06 -2.95
C GLN A 49 -4.50 2.07 -2.62
N LYS A 50 -3.87 3.26 -2.56
CA LYS A 50 -2.48 3.41 -2.15
C LYS A 50 -2.27 2.93 -0.71
N ALA A 51 -3.19 3.27 0.20
CA ALA A 51 -3.17 2.80 1.58
C ALA A 51 -3.25 1.27 1.67
N LYS A 52 -4.18 0.65 0.95
CA LYS A 52 -4.30 -0.82 0.86
C LYS A 52 -3.03 -1.47 0.33
N LYS A 53 -2.47 -0.93 -0.76
CA LYS A 53 -1.23 -1.44 -1.36
C LYS A 53 -0.07 -1.40 -0.36
N MET A 54 0.10 -0.28 0.36
CA MET A 54 1.13 -0.15 1.39
C MET A 54 0.88 -1.10 2.57
N ALA A 55 -0.37 -1.21 3.04
CA ALA A 55 -0.73 -2.04 4.18
C ALA A 55 -0.52 -3.54 3.89
N TYR A 56 -0.97 -4.02 2.73
CA TYR A 56 -0.79 -5.42 2.34
C TYR A 56 0.69 -5.76 2.10
N THR A 57 1.47 -4.84 1.53
CA THR A 57 2.91 -5.03 1.37
C THR A 57 3.62 -5.11 2.73
N ALA A 58 3.26 -4.24 3.67
CA ALA A 58 3.79 -4.27 5.03
C ALA A 58 3.39 -5.55 5.77
N ALA A 59 2.15 -5.99 5.60
CA ALA A 59 1.66 -7.24 6.18
C ALA A 59 2.44 -8.45 5.63
N LEU A 60 2.63 -8.54 4.31
CA LEU A 60 3.46 -9.59 3.71
C LEU A 60 4.89 -9.58 4.26
N ALA A 61 5.49 -8.41 4.44
CA ALA A 61 6.83 -8.29 5.01
C ALA A 61 6.91 -8.72 6.48
N ALA A 62 5.83 -8.57 7.26
CA ALA A 62 5.73 -9.06 8.62
C ALA A 62 5.58 -10.58 8.66
N TYR A 63 4.72 -11.15 7.79
CA TYR A 63 4.59 -12.60 7.65
C TYR A 63 5.91 -13.26 7.21
N ASP A 64 6.68 -12.64 6.31
CA ASP A 64 8.01 -13.11 5.91
C ASP A 64 9.02 -13.13 7.09
N ARG A 65 8.77 -12.32 8.13
CA ARG A 65 9.57 -12.30 9.38
C ARG A 65 9.04 -13.27 10.45
N GLY A 66 7.92 -13.96 10.18
CA GLY A 66 7.24 -14.81 11.16
C GLY A 66 6.39 -14.03 12.18
N GLU A 67 6.05 -12.77 11.89
CA GLU A 67 5.17 -11.96 12.73
C GLU A 67 3.73 -11.98 12.16
N THR A 68 2.72 -11.96 13.02
CA THR A 68 1.31 -11.81 12.61
C THR A 68 0.94 -10.32 12.59
N PRO A 69 0.88 -9.65 11.42
CA PRO A 69 0.53 -8.25 11.32
C PRO A 69 -0.96 -8.01 11.59
N ASP A 70 -1.26 -6.90 12.27
CA ASP A 70 -2.62 -6.35 12.31
C ASP A 70 -2.88 -5.55 11.03
N VAL A 71 -3.44 -6.22 10.02
CA VAL A 71 -3.75 -5.62 8.70
C VAL A 71 -4.69 -4.41 8.83
N PRO A 72 -5.79 -4.44 9.62
CA PRO A 72 -6.61 -3.26 9.91
C PRO A 72 -5.82 -2.08 10.49
N ALA A 73 -4.95 -2.31 11.47
CA ALA A 73 -4.15 -1.25 12.09
C ALA A 73 -3.11 -0.67 11.11
N LEU A 74 -2.48 -1.53 10.30
CA LEU A 74 -1.60 -1.10 9.21
C LEU A 74 -2.37 -0.26 8.20
N HIS A 75 -3.57 -0.68 7.80
CA HIS A 75 -4.38 0.04 6.84
C HIS A 75 -4.73 1.45 7.31
N GLY A 76 -5.11 1.63 8.58
CA GLY A 76 -5.36 2.96 9.17
C GLY A 76 -4.12 3.87 9.11
N GLN A 77 -2.95 3.37 9.51
CA GLN A 77 -1.69 4.12 9.44
C GLN A 77 -1.29 4.48 8.00
N MET A 78 -1.46 3.54 7.08
CA MET A 78 -1.13 3.75 5.67
C MET A 78 -2.10 4.70 4.99
N ARG A 79 -3.35 4.79 5.46
CA ARG A 79 -4.33 5.78 4.98
C ARG A 79 -3.95 7.20 5.36
N GLU A 80 -3.49 7.42 6.59
CA GLU A 80 -2.94 8.73 6.98
C GLU A 80 -1.71 9.12 6.15
N GLN A 81 -0.85 8.16 5.80
CA GLN A 81 0.29 8.43 4.92
C GLN A 81 -0.13 8.68 3.48
N ALA A 82 -1.06 7.89 2.94
CA ALA A 82 -1.55 8.04 1.58
C ALA A 82 -2.32 9.35 1.39
N SER A 83 -2.99 9.84 2.43
CA SER A 83 -3.72 11.12 2.42
C SER A 83 -2.80 12.35 2.45
N LYS A 84 -1.51 12.18 2.74
CA LYS A 84 -0.57 13.30 2.66
C LYS A 84 -0.27 13.59 1.19
N PRO A 85 -0.41 14.86 0.74
CA PRO A 85 -0.07 15.22 -0.62
C PRO A 85 1.39 14.87 -0.87
N THR A 86 1.64 14.12 -1.92
CA THR A 86 2.98 13.72 -2.34
C THR A 86 3.80 14.97 -2.66
N GLN A 87 5.13 14.87 -2.55
CA GLN A 87 6.02 15.98 -2.92
C GLN A 87 5.75 16.46 -4.36
N THR A 88 5.36 15.55 -5.24
CA THR A 88 4.96 15.85 -6.63
C THR A 88 3.68 16.69 -6.70
N GLU A 89 2.62 16.33 -5.99
CA GLU A 89 1.36 17.11 -5.94
C GLU A 89 1.55 18.49 -5.31
N GLN A 90 2.34 18.57 -4.22
CA GLN A 90 2.71 19.85 -3.63
C GLN A 90 3.48 20.73 -4.61
N ASN A 91 4.40 20.14 -5.39
CA ASN A 91 5.17 20.87 -6.38
C ASN A 91 4.28 21.34 -7.55
N THR A 92 3.35 20.53 -8.04
CA THR A 92 2.39 20.93 -9.09
C THR A 92 1.49 22.07 -8.62
N ALA A 93 0.94 21.98 -7.41
CA ALA A 93 0.14 23.06 -6.83
C ALA A 93 0.94 24.36 -6.66
N ASN A 94 2.22 24.27 -6.29
CA ASN A 94 3.11 25.43 -6.21
C ASN A 94 3.42 26.04 -7.58
N ILE A 95 3.59 25.21 -8.62
CA ILE A 95 3.81 25.68 -9.99
C ILE A 95 2.57 26.40 -10.53
N ASP A 96 1.37 25.85 -10.32
CA ASP A 96 0.11 26.48 -10.72
C ASP A 96 -0.11 27.82 -10.00
N TYR A 97 0.18 27.89 -8.70
CA TYR A 97 0.12 29.15 -7.95
C TYR A 97 1.09 30.20 -8.51
N LEU A 98 2.32 29.79 -8.86
CA LEU A 98 3.29 30.68 -9.51
C LEU A 98 2.76 31.14 -10.87
N LEU A 99 2.31 30.24 -11.75
CA LEU A 99 1.78 30.61 -13.07
C LEU A 99 0.57 31.56 -12.99
N MET A 100 -0.32 31.38 -12.01
CA MET A 100 -1.45 32.28 -11.77
C MET A 100 -1.03 33.65 -11.22
N THR A 101 0.09 33.74 -10.49
CA THR A 101 0.60 35.01 -9.93
C THR A 101 1.54 35.77 -10.86
N VAL A 102 2.31 35.11 -11.74
CA VAL A 102 3.13 35.78 -12.78
C VAL A 102 2.41 36.01 -14.11
N GLY A 103 1.24 35.41 -14.35
CA GLY A 103 0.43 35.64 -15.56
C GLY A 103 -0.47 36.87 -15.52
N GLY A 104 -0.43 37.66 -14.44
CA GLY A 104 -1.33 38.77 -14.17
C GLY A 104 -0.69 40.17 -14.21
N ASP A 105 0.39 40.38 -14.96
CA ASP A 105 0.90 41.72 -15.26
C ASP A 105 1.19 41.81 -16.76
N GLN A 106 0.24 42.40 -17.51
CA GLN A 106 0.43 42.83 -18.89
C GLN A 106 -0.10 44.26 -19.05
#